data_AF-A0A955STG2-F1
#
_entry.id   AF-A0A955STG2-F1
#
_cell.length_a   1.000
_cell.length_b   1.000
_cell.length_c   1.000
_cell.angle_alpha   90.00
_cell.angle_beta   90.00
_cell.angle_gamma   90.00
#
_symmetry.space_group_name_H-M   'P 1'
#
loop_
_entity.id
_entity.type
_entity.pdbx_description
1 polymer ?
#
loop_
_entity_poly.entity_id
_entity_poly.type
_entity_poly.pdbx_seq_one_letter_code
_entity_poly.pdbx_strand_id
1 'polypeptide(L)'
;MVYLFQRLVLGVLLIAVLLPCSAPAFISFEEPPIDYSKTEPTDPVFQLAKRIENSEVELEYDSDKGYLPSILKLLNIPVSSQALVFSKTSFQAPYISRKKPRALYFNDDVYIGWVQNGDVVEI
;
A
#
# COMPACT_ATOMS: atom_id res chain seq x y z
N MET A 1 1.57 -60.42 -18.83
CA MET A 1 0.73 -59.39 -18.15
C MET A 1 1.42 -58.72 -16.96
N VAL A 2 2.16 -59.44 -16.10
CA VAL A 2 2.76 -58.90 -14.86
C VAL A 2 3.73 -57.71 -15.09
N TYR A 3 4.63 -57.80 -16.08
CA TYR A 3 5.61 -56.74 -16.36
C TYR A 3 5.00 -55.44 -16.91
N LEU A 4 3.86 -55.54 -17.62
CA LEU A 4 3.14 -54.36 -18.13
C LEU A 4 2.50 -53.60 -16.97
N PHE A 5 1.90 -54.33 -16.02
CA PHE A 5 1.34 -53.77 -14.80
C PHE A 5 2.41 -53.10 -13.94
N GLN A 6 3.57 -53.73 -13.76
CA GLN A 6 4.68 -53.19 -12.96
C GLN A 6 5.30 -51.93 -13.57
N ARG A 7 5.44 -51.86 -14.91
CA ARG A 7 5.90 -50.65 -15.61
C ARG A 7 4.90 -49.50 -15.50
N LEU A 8 3.61 -49.80 -15.52
CA LEU A 8 2.55 -48.81 -15.40
C LEU A 8 2.51 -48.24 -13.97
N VAL A 9 2.67 -49.09 -12.95
CA VAL A 9 2.80 -48.66 -11.55
C VAL A 9 4.04 -47.79 -11.33
N LEU A 10 5.21 -48.18 -11.85
CA LEU A 10 6.43 -47.36 -11.75
C LEU A 10 6.28 -46.01 -12.47
N GLY A 11 5.64 -46.00 -13.63
CA GLY A 11 5.39 -44.77 -14.39
C GLY A 11 4.49 -43.80 -13.64
N VAL A 12 3.41 -44.28 -13.02
CA VAL A 12 2.50 -43.45 -12.21
C VAL A 12 3.21 -42.93 -10.96
N LEU A 13 4.04 -43.76 -10.31
CA LEU A 13 4.81 -43.33 -9.14
C LEU A 13 5.82 -42.23 -9.48
N LEU A 14 6.49 -42.34 -10.64
CA LEU A 14 7.46 -41.36 -11.11
C LEU A 14 6.79 -40.01 -11.44
N ILE A 15 5.60 -40.05 -12.05
CA ILE A 15 4.82 -38.84 -12.37
C ILE A 15 4.35 -38.14 -11.08
N ALA A 16 3.91 -38.89 -10.07
CA ALA A 16 3.48 -38.33 -8.79
C ALA A 16 4.61 -37.62 -8.03
N VAL A 17 5.85 -38.12 -8.14
CA VAL A 17 7.04 -37.51 -7.51
C VAL A 17 7.52 -36.25 -8.25
N LEU A 18 7.26 -36.16 -9.57
CA LEU A 18 7.68 -35.03 -10.40
C LEU A 18 6.67 -33.87 -10.42
N LEU A 19 5.52 -33.99 -9.76
CA LEU A 19 4.57 -32.88 -9.62
C LEU A 19 5.10 -31.88 -8.57
N PRO A 20 5.48 -30.65 -8.97
CA PRO A 20 5.88 -29.63 -8.01
C PRO A 20 4.66 -29.26 -7.15
N CYS A 21 4.71 -29.62 -5.86
CA CYS A 21 3.78 -29.12 -4.86
C CYS A 21 4.18 -27.69 -4.49
N SER A 22 3.88 -26.74 -5.37
CA SER A 22 4.03 -25.32 -5.07
C SER A 22 2.85 -24.88 -4.21
N ALA A 23 3.01 -24.90 -2.89
CA ALA A 23 2.12 -24.16 -2.01
C ALA A 23 2.43 -22.66 -2.20
N PRO A 24 1.50 -21.82 -2.68
CA PRO A 24 1.72 -20.38 -2.65
C PRO A 24 1.93 -19.96 -1.19
N ALA A 25 3.06 -19.30 -0.91
CA ALA A 25 3.30 -18.62 0.36
C ALA A 25 2.50 -17.31 0.39
N PHE A 26 1.19 -17.41 0.17
CA PHE A 26 0.29 -16.27 0.27
C PHE A 26 -0.02 -16.06 1.75
N ILE A 27 0.45 -14.94 2.30
CA ILE A 27 0.00 -14.50 3.61
C ILE A 27 -1.46 -14.07 3.43
N SER A 28 -2.38 -14.81 4.04
CA SER A 28 -3.80 -14.46 4.01
C SER A 28 -4.02 -13.29 4.96
N PHE A 29 -4.20 -12.09 4.41
CA PHE A 29 -4.59 -10.90 5.18
C PHE A 29 -6.06 -10.96 5.62
N GLU A 30 -6.85 -11.93 5.15
CA GLU A 30 -8.28 -12.04 5.45
C GLU A 30 -8.59 -13.06 6.54
N GLU A 31 -7.58 -13.51 7.28
CA GLU A 31 -7.76 -14.47 8.37
C GLU A 31 -8.05 -13.77 9.71
N PRO A 32 -8.84 -14.41 10.59
CA PRO A 32 -9.00 -13.95 11.96
C PRO A 32 -7.65 -13.85 12.69
N PRO A 33 -7.48 -12.88 13.61
CA PRO A 33 -8.51 -11.99 14.12
C PRO A 33 -8.60 -10.62 13.41
N ILE A 34 -7.79 -10.36 12.38
CA ILE A 34 -7.64 -8.99 11.84
C ILE A 34 -8.63 -8.70 10.69
N ASP A 35 -8.94 -9.71 9.85
CA ASP A 35 -9.94 -9.62 8.77
C ASP A 35 -9.85 -8.28 7.99
N TYR A 36 -8.68 -7.98 7.40
CA TYR A 36 -8.31 -6.64 6.93
C TYR A 36 -9.37 -5.97 6.04
N SER A 37 -10.04 -6.70 5.15
CA SER A 37 -11.06 -6.11 4.26
C SER A 37 -12.45 -5.96 4.90
N LYS A 38 -12.74 -6.67 6.00
CA LYS A 38 -14.06 -6.63 6.65
C LYS A 38 -14.10 -5.68 7.84
N THR A 39 -12.96 -5.46 8.49
CA THR A 39 -12.87 -4.57 9.64
C THR A 39 -13.04 -3.12 9.18
N GLU A 40 -14.04 -2.43 9.73
CA GLU A 40 -14.26 -1.01 9.44
C GLU A 40 -13.10 -0.18 10.01
N PRO A 41 -12.40 0.62 9.18
CA PRO A 41 -11.33 1.47 9.66
C PRO A 41 -11.86 2.54 10.62
N THR A 42 -11.04 2.94 11.58
CA THR A 42 -11.40 3.97 12.57
C THR A 42 -10.36 5.08 12.67
N ASP A 43 -9.34 5.05 11.82
CA ASP A 43 -8.21 5.97 11.82
C ASP A 43 -8.58 7.39 11.35
N PRO A 44 -7.73 8.39 11.59
CA PRO A 44 -8.00 9.78 11.23
C PRO A 44 -8.26 10.02 9.73
N VAL A 45 -7.67 9.20 8.84
CA VAL A 45 -7.85 9.30 7.39
C VAL A 45 -9.24 8.85 7.01
N PHE A 46 -9.70 7.72 7.55
CA PHE A 46 -11.06 7.25 7.36
C PHE A 46 -12.10 8.27 7.83
N GLN A 47 -11.89 8.85 9.03
CA GLN A 47 -12.79 9.89 9.55
C GLN A 47 -12.80 11.14 8.66
N LEU A 48 -11.64 11.56 8.15
CA LEU A 48 -11.56 12.69 7.22
C LEU A 48 -12.29 12.39 5.91
N ALA A 49 -12.12 11.19 5.34
CA ALA A 49 -12.81 10.78 4.12
C ALA A 49 -14.34 10.83 4.29
N LYS A 50 -14.88 10.33 5.41
CA LYS A 50 -16.32 10.43 5.73
C LYS A 50 -16.80 11.88 5.79
N ARG A 51 -16.03 12.77 6.42
CA ARG A 51 -16.38 14.20 6.51
C ARG A 51 -16.38 14.88 5.15
N ILE A 52 -15.47 14.51 4.25
CA ILE A 52 -15.44 15.00 2.87
C ILE A 52 -16.66 14.48 2.10
N GLU A 53 -16.97 13.18 2.18
CA GLU A 53 -18.16 12.58 1.54
C GLU A 53 -19.45 13.27 1.97
N ASN A 54 -19.55 13.59 3.26
CA ASN A 54 -20.71 14.27 3.85
C ASN A 54 -20.73 15.79 3.57
N SER A 55 -19.74 16.33 2.84
CA SER A 55 -19.59 17.77 2.60
C SER A 55 -19.46 18.61 3.88
N GLU A 56 -18.94 18.03 4.96
CA GLU A 56 -18.68 18.72 6.24
C GLU A 56 -17.37 19.52 6.19
N VAL A 57 -16.44 19.09 5.33
CA VAL A 57 -15.17 19.79 5.05
C VAL A 57 -14.87 19.72 3.56
N GLU A 58 -14.20 20.75 3.05
CA GLU A 58 -13.70 20.79 1.68
C GLU A 58 -12.17 20.85 1.69
N LEU A 59 -11.55 20.21 0.71
CA LEU A 59 -10.12 20.32 0.49
C LEU A 59 -9.81 21.58 -0.31
N GLU A 60 -9.01 22.46 0.28
CA GLU A 60 -8.54 23.68 -0.36
C GLU A 60 -7.34 23.36 -1.28
N TYR A 61 -7.43 23.75 -2.55
CA TYR A 61 -6.34 23.55 -3.51
C TYR A 61 -5.33 24.71 -3.46
N ASP A 62 -4.06 24.38 -3.30
CA ASP A 62 -2.93 25.30 -3.40
C ASP A 62 -2.25 25.16 -4.78
N SER A 63 -1.90 26.28 -5.42
CA SER A 63 -1.33 26.28 -6.77
C SER A 63 0.03 25.59 -6.87
N ASP A 64 0.78 25.54 -5.77
CA ASP A 64 2.16 25.05 -5.76
C ASP A 64 2.25 23.63 -5.19
N LYS A 65 1.38 23.31 -4.23
CA LYS A 65 1.42 22.08 -3.43
C LYS A 65 0.16 21.23 -3.54
N GLY A 66 -0.82 21.62 -4.35
CA GLY A 66 -2.10 20.94 -4.50
C GLY A 66 -2.85 20.89 -3.17
N TYR A 67 -3.38 19.72 -2.80
CA TYR A 67 -4.14 19.56 -1.56
C TYR A 67 -3.29 19.35 -0.30
N LEU A 68 -1.95 19.30 -0.43
CA LEU A 68 -1.07 19.01 0.71
C LEU A 68 -1.35 19.95 1.91
N PRO A 69 -1.39 21.29 1.78
CA PRO A 69 -1.59 22.15 2.94
C PRO A 69 -2.93 21.90 3.64
N SER A 70 -3.99 21.68 2.87
CA SER A 70 -5.33 21.39 3.40
C SER A 70 -5.35 20.06 4.14
N ILE A 71 -4.74 19.01 3.57
CA ILE A 71 -4.64 17.69 4.21
C ILE A 71 -3.84 17.76 5.51
N LEU A 72 -2.67 18.42 5.51
CA LEU A 72 -1.86 18.57 6.73
C LEU A 72 -2.64 19.30 7.84
N LYS A 73 -3.39 20.35 7.48
CA LYS A 73 -4.24 21.09 8.42
C LYS A 73 -5.36 20.21 8.98
N LEU A 74 -6.08 19.49 8.11
CA LEU A 74 -7.25 18.69 8.50
C LEU A 74 -6.87 17.45 9.32
N LEU A 75 -5.67 16.90 9.09
CA LEU A 75 -5.12 15.77 9.85
C LEU A 75 -4.24 16.20 11.04
N ASN A 76 -4.12 17.50 11.32
CA ASN A 76 -3.27 18.04 12.38
C ASN A 76 -1.80 17.58 12.30
N ILE A 77 -1.25 17.56 11.09
CA ILE A 77 0.15 17.20 10.85
C ILE A 77 0.99 18.48 10.84
N PRO A 78 1.97 18.63 11.75
CA PRO A 78 2.80 19.82 11.80
C PRO A 78 3.71 19.92 10.57
N VAL A 79 3.71 21.06 9.89
CA VAL A 79 4.59 21.30 8.71
C VAL A 79 6.07 21.13 9.07
N SER A 80 6.45 21.38 10.33
CA SER A 80 7.80 21.20 10.84
C SER A 80 8.26 19.75 10.95
N SER A 81 7.36 18.76 10.82
CA SER A 81 7.72 17.34 10.77
C SER A 81 8.43 16.93 9.47
N GLN A 82 8.56 17.84 8.50
CA GLN A 82 9.06 17.52 7.17
C GLN A 82 10.39 16.75 7.20
N ALA A 83 10.41 15.60 6.54
CA ALA A 83 11.61 14.81 6.26
C ALA A 83 11.74 14.56 4.74
N LEU A 84 12.96 14.60 4.22
CA LEU A 84 13.21 14.41 2.78
C LEU A 84 13.74 12.99 2.50
N VAL A 85 13.07 12.29 1.59
CA VAL A 85 13.42 10.93 1.16
C VAL A 85 13.92 10.95 -0.28
N PHE A 86 15.17 10.56 -0.46
CA PHE A 86 15.87 10.59 -1.75
C PHE A 86 15.82 9.24 -2.50
N SER A 87 15.37 8.17 -1.85
CA SER A 87 15.23 6.85 -2.45
C SER A 87 14.06 6.81 -3.45
N LYS A 88 14.20 5.99 -4.49
CA LYS A 88 13.19 5.78 -5.53
C LYS A 88 12.33 4.54 -5.24
N THR A 89 11.68 4.52 -4.08
CA THR A 89 10.87 3.39 -3.58
C THR A 89 9.37 3.69 -3.49
N SER A 90 8.94 4.81 -4.07
CA SER A 90 7.56 5.30 -4.13
C SER A 90 6.87 4.83 -5.41
N PHE A 91 5.53 4.80 -5.41
CA PHE A 91 4.74 4.67 -6.64
C PHE A 91 5.06 5.79 -7.65
N GLN A 92 5.42 6.97 -7.15
CA GLN A 92 5.79 8.16 -7.92
C GLN A 92 7.31 8.28 -8.14
N ALA A 93 8.06 7.17 -8.09
CA ALA A 93 9.51 7.12 -8.31
C ALA A 93 10.05 7.88 -9.55
N PRO A 94 9.33 7.97 -10.69
CA PRO A 94 9.78 8.76 -11.85
C PRO A 94 10.02 10.25 -11.56
N TYR A 95 9.28 10.84 -10.62
CA TYR A 95 9.37 12.25 -10.27
C TYR A 95 10.41 12.55 -9.17
N ILE A 96 10.91 11.51 -8.50
CA ILE A 96 11.85 11.64 -7.39
C ILE A 96 13.28 11.69 -7.92
N SER A 97 14.09 12.60 -7.40
CA SER A 97 15.53 12.66 -7.69
C SER A 97 16.32 13.29 -6.55
N ARG A 98 17.65 13.26 -6.62
CA ARG A 98 18.50 14.00 -5.68
C ARG A 98 18.19 15.50 -5.60
N LYS A 99 17.71 16.10 -6.70
CA LYS A 99 17.32 17.52 -6.77
C LYS A 99 15.85 17.76 -6.39
N LYS A 100 15.02 16.73 -6.44
CA LYS A 100 13.58 16.76 -6.17
C LYS A 100 13.20 15.55 -5.31
N PRO A 101 13.60 15.52 -4.03
CA PRO A 101 13.24 14.41 -3.14
C PRO A 101 11.74 14.43 -2.84
N ARG A 102 11.21 13.29 -2.41
CA ARG A 102 9.88 13.21 -1.80
C ARG A 102 9.94 13.83 -0.41
N ALA A 103 8.95 14.61 -0.03
CA ALA A 103 8.76 15.07 1.34
C ALA A 103 7.82 14.12 2.07
N LEU A 104 8.15 13.74 3.30
CA LEU A 104 7.25 13.11 4.26
C LEU A 104 6.90 14.13 5.33
N TYR A 105 5.64 14.15 5.74
CA TYR A 105 5.15 14.87 6.91
C TYR A 105 4.43 13.87 7.80
N PHE A 106 4.48 14.02 9.11
CA PHE A 106 3.88 13.04 10.01
C PHE A 106 3.46 13.63 11.36
N ASN A 107 2.49 12.99 11.97
CA ASN A 107 2.22 13.06 13.41
C ASN A 107 2.28 11.62 13.98
N ASP A 108 1.72 11.42 15.17
CA ASP A 108 1.78 10.12 15.85
C ASP A 108 0.89 9.04 15.19
N ASP A 109 -0.08 9.46 14.35
CA ASP A 109 -1.11 8.56 13.78
C ASP A 109 -0.97 8.37 12.26
N VAL A 110 -0.50 9.38 11.52
CA VAL A 110 -0.53 9.42 10.06
C VAL A 110 0.76 10.01 9.50
N TYR A 111 1.23 9.45 8.37
CA TYR A 111 2.26 10.06 7.53
C TYR A 111 1.70 10.45 6.15
N ILE A 112 2.24 11.51 5.56
CA ILE A 112 1.86 12.02 4.25
C ILE A 112 3.11 12.12 3.38
N GLY A 113 3.10 11.44 2.24
CA GLY A 113 4.10 11.57 1.19
C GLY A 113 3.66 12.56 0.12
N TRP A 114 4.53 13.52 -0.18
CA TRP A 114 4.34 14.49 -1.25
C TRP A 114 5.52 14.52 -2.20
N VAL A 115 5.23 14.40 -3.49
CA VAL A 115 6.22 14.40 -4.57
C VAL A 115 5.97 15.60 -5.46
N GLN A 116 7.02 16.39 -5.70
CA GLN A 116 6.97 17.55 -6.59
C GLN A 116 6.54 17.11 -7.99
N ASN A 117 5.53 17.79 -8.55
CA ASN A 117 4.92 17.48 -9.85
C ASN A 117 4.29 16.07 -9.93
N GLY A 118 4.05 15.43 -8.79
CA GLY A 118 3.28 14.19 -8.72
C GLY A 118 1.77 14.47 -8.80
N ASP A 119 1.02 13.48 -9.28
CA ASP A 119 -0.43 13.60 -9.46
C ASP A 119 -1.21 13.28 -8.18
N VAL A 120 -0.57 12.65 -7.19
CA VAL A 120 -1.22 12.17 -5.97
C VAL A 120 -0.43 12.52 -4.71
N VAL A 121 -1.17 12.63 -3.60
CA VAL A 121 -0.62 12.62 -2.25
C VAL A 121 -0.66 11.17 -1.74
N GLU A 122 0.44 10.70 -1.16
CA GLU A 122 0.53 9.37 -0.55
C GLU A 122 0.15 9.48 0.93
N ILE A 123 -0.64 8.56 1.44
CA ILE A 123 -1.09 8.47 2.84
C ILE A 123 -1.03 7.03 3.31
#